data_AF-A0A537S6Q6-F1
#
_entry.id   AF-A0A537S6Q6-F1
#
_cell.length_a   1.000
_cell.length_b   1.000
_cell.length_c   1.000
_cell.angle_alpha   90.00
_cell.angle_beta   90.00
_cell.angle_gamma   90.00
#
_symmetry.space_group_name_H-M   'P 1'
#
loop_
_entity.id
_entity.type
_entity.pdbx_description
1 polymer ?
#
loop_
_entity_poly.entity_id
_entity_poly.type
_entity_poly.pdbx_seq_one_letter_code
_entity_poly.pdbx_strand_id
1 'polypeptide(L)'
;MRVGGIAPGISFTLEQLTEAVEKRGWKPLVMNCKNIHASVYLRSMHSILASGYPALIIFRTASGDEHVVTAFGYTHNPDEWRSEGVNAYLRSAPIVPYYPSTQWVDHFLVHDDNVGPYYTIDTSTLMDLKVSTVIGLTPPDVRSYPAMVEMAAAEALKSILGQVPDSVWGRRLQRYPLILRTTLRSREEYRSHLKNLVGYDTSRLTPDELTWVDTLPEKFWMTEFTFSPLFTGNRSKLGEVITSVEEFDSVPDQVLSLRLPGAVYLTRGSGMPLDIRVLQLASHAPMLLAAAQS
;
A
#
# COMPACT_ATOMS: atom_id res chain seq x y z
N MET A 1 8.01 13.36 24.31
CA MET A 1 6.69 12.85 23.90
C MET A 1 6.34 11.76 24.90
N ARG A 2 5.21 11.84 25.59
CA ARG A 2 4.81 10.91 26.67
C ARG A 2 3.38 10.50 26.37
N VAL A 3 3.14 9.20 26.27
CA VAL A 3 1.92 8.65 25.71
C VAL A 3 1.30 7.62 26.66
N GLY A 4 0.00 7.77 26.89
CA GLY A 4 -0.78 6.94 27.83
C GLY A 4 -0.69 7.42 29.29
N GLY A 5 -1.77 7.15 30.04
CA GLY A 5 -1.84 7.27 31.50
C GLY A 5 -2.71 8.43 32.03
N ILE A 6 -3.81 8.09 32.72
CA ILE A 6 -4.60 9.02 33.57
C ILE A 6 -3.91 9.22 34.94
N ALA A 7 -2.95 8.35 35.29
CA ALA A 7 -2.21 8.39 36.54
C ALA A 7 -0.78 8.95 36.35
N PRO A 8 -0.33 9.87 37.21
CA PRO A 8 1.04 10.40 37.15
C PRO A 8 2.06 9.26 37.35
N GLY A 9 2.87 9.00 36.31
CA GLY A 9 3.98 8.03 36.35
C GLY A 9 3.86 6.85 35.37
N ILE A 10 2.74 6.68 34.66
CA ILE A 10 2.53 5.57 33.71
C ILE A 10 2.35 6.13 32.30
N SER A 11 3.41 6.73 31.75
CA SER A 11 3.42 7.23 30.36
C SER A 11 4.66 6.72 29.65
N PHE A 12 4.51 6.16 28.45
CA PHE A 12 5.64 5.72 27.64
C PHE A 12 6.14 6.85 26.75
N THR A 13 7.45 7.01 26.63
CA THR A 13 8.01 7.84 25.57
C THR A 13 7.87 7.14 24.21
N LEU A 14 7.95 7.91 23.12
CA LEU A 14 8.01 7.33 21.77
C LEU A 14 9.15 6.30 21.65
N GLU A 15 10.31 6.62 22.25
CA GLU A 15 11.48 5.72 22.30
C GLU A 15 11.19 4.43 23.07
N GLN A 16 10.53 4.52 24.23
CA GLN A 16 10.13 3.34 25.01
C GLN A 16 9.09 2.49 24.26
N LEU A 17 8.16 3.12 23.52
CA LEU A 17 7.21 2.40 22.66
C LEU A 17 7.94 1.65 21.54
N THR A 18 8.87 2.32 20.84
CA THR A 18 9.63 1.68 19.77
C THR A 18 10.50 0.54 20.28
N GLU A 19 11.16 0.71 21.43
CA GLU A 19 11.93 -0.37 22.07
C GLU A 19 11.04 -1.55 22.46
N ALA A 20 9.83 -1.29 22.98
CA ALA A 20 8.90 -2.35 23.36
C ALA A 20 8.44 -3.16 22.14
N VAL A 21 8.19 -2.48 21.01
CA VAL A 21 7.87 -3.11 19.72
C VAL A 21 9.04 -3.95 19.21
N GLU A 22 10.26 -3.41 19.23
CA GLU A 22 11.46 -4.12 18.78
C GLU A 22 11.77 -5.35 19.64
N LYS A 23 11.59 -5.26 20.97
CA LYS A 23 11.73 -6.41 21.89
C LYS A 23 10.74 -7.55 21.60
N ARG A 24 9.63 -7.27 20.89
CA ARG A 24 8.65 -8.27 20.44
C ARG A 24 8.97 -8.85 19.06
N GLY A 25 10.07 -8.45 18.43
CA GLY A 25 10.50 -8.93 17.11
C GLY A 25 9.91 -8.18 15.92
N TRP A 26 9.39 -6.97 16.13
CA TRP A 26 8.79 -6.12 15.09
C TRP A 26 9.69 -4.93 14.79
N LYS A 27 9.65 -4.40 13.57
CA LYS A 27 10.25 -3.11 13.22
C LYS A 27 9.20 -2.00 13.31
N PRO A 28 9.41 -0.96 14.12
CA PRO A 28 8.57 0.22 14.10
C PRO A 28 8.91 1.10 12.90
N LEU A 29 7.94 1.30 12.00
CA LEU A 29 8.00 2.36 10.97
C LEU A 29 7.33 3.62 11.51
N VAL A 30 8.15 4.54 12.03
CA VAL A 30 7.67 5.76 12.71
C VAL A 30 7.47 6.89 11.70
N MET A 31 6.24 7.38 11.58
CA MET A 31 5.88 8.51 10.74
C MET A 31 5.53 9.72 11.59
N ASN A 32 6.27 10.82 11.41
CA ASN A 32 5.94 12.10 12.04
C ASN A 32 4.82 12.80 11.27
N CYS A 33 3.65 12.91 11.88
CA CYS A 33 2.44 13.40 11.23
C CYS A 33 2.24 14.92 11.35
N LYS A 34 3.06 15.62 12.16
CA LYS A 34 2.81 17.03 12.51
C LYS A 34 2.86 18.00 11.34
N ASN A 35 3.68 17.70 10.32
CA ASN A 35 3.96 18.59 9.20
C ASN A 35 3.65 17.94 7.84
N ILE A 36 2.87 16.87 7.82
CA ILE A 36 2.46 16.19 6.58
C ILE A 36 0.95 16.20 6.46
N HIS A 37 0.47 16.25 5.22
CA HIS A 37 -0.97 16.20 4.95
C HIS A 37 -1.55 14.84 5.36
N ALA A 38 -2.79 14.82 5.86
CA ALA A 38 -3.42 13.62 6.40
C ALA A 38 -3.44 12.43 5.43
N SER A 39 -3.68 12.72 4.15
CA SER A 39 -3.65 11.71 3.09
C SER A 39 -2.36 10.88 3.05
N VAL A 40 -1.21 11.44 3.44
CA VAL A 40 0.08 10.75 3.40
C VAL A 40 0.15 9.67 4.47
N TYR A 41 -0.19 9.99 5.73
CA TYR A 41 -0.15 8.99 6.81
C TYR A 41 -1.31 8.01 6.71
N LEU A 42 -2.50 8.44 6.28
CA LEU A 42 -3.64 7.54 6.06
C LEU A 42 -3.32 6.50 4.98
N ARG A 43 -2.64 6.92 3.91
CA ARG A 43 -2.12 6.02 2.88
C ARG A 43 -1.14 5.00 3.46
N SER A 44 -0.10 5.44 4.15
CA SER A 44 0.87 4.52 4.74
C SER A 44 0.23 3.54 5.72
N MET A 45 -0.66 4.04 6.58
CA MET A 45 -1.39 3.22 7.54
C MET A 45 -2.24 2.17 6.85
N HIS A 46 -3.02 2.54 5.82
CA HIS A 46 -3.76 1.56 5.02
C HIS A 46 -2.85 0.52 4.39
N SER A 47 -1.71 0.91 3.80
CA SER A 47 -0.77 -0.06 3.21
C SER A 47 -0.25 -1.05 4.26
N ILE A 48 0.06 -0.60 5.48
CA ILE A 48 0.49 -1.46 6.59
C ILE A 48 -0.63 -2.45 6.97
N LEU A 49 -1.85 -1.95 7.16
CA LEU A 49 -3.01 -2.77 7.54
C LEU A 49 -3.42 -3.76 6.44
N ALA A 50 -3.42 -3.34 5.17
CA ALA A 50 -3.69 -4.18 4.01
C ALA A 50 -2.62 -5.26 3.77
N SER A 51 -1.45 -5.09 4.40
CA SER A 51 -0.38 -6.07 4.45
C SER A 51 -0.55 -7.08 5.60
N GLY A 52 -1.59 -6.94 6.42
CA GLY A 52 -1.86 -7.82 7.56
C GLY A 52 -1.15 -7.43 8.85
N TYR A 53 -0.61 -6.20 8.93
CA TYR A 53 0.15 -5.73 10.09
C TYR A 53 -0.56 -4.57 10.80
N PRO A 54 -0.58 -4.53 12.14
CA PRO A 54 -1.19 -3.42 12.90
C PRO A 54 -0.37 -2.12 12.84
N ALA A 55 -1.00 -1.02 13.24
CA ALA A 55 -0.36 0.27 13.41
C ALA A 55 -0.82 0.95 14.71
N LEU A 56 0.05 1.73 15.34
CA LEU A 56 -0.30 2.59 16.47
C LEU A 56 -0.55 4.01 15.95
N ILE A 57 -1.66 4.61 16.37
CA ILE A 57 -2.01 6.00 16.05
C ILE A 57 -1.86 6.81 17.33
N ILE A 58 -0.98 7.81 17.30
CA ILE A 58 -0.73 8.71 18.42
C ILE A 58 -1.33 10.06 18.09
N PHE A 59 -2.23 10.55 18.94
CA PHE A 59 -2.87 11.86 18.76
C PHE A 59 -2.98 12.61 20.08
N ARG A 60 -3.17 13.92 19.98
CA ARG A 60 -3.36 14.79 21.15
C ARG A 60 -4.83 14.95 21.48
N THR A 61 -5.18 14.71 22.74
CA THR A 61 -6.53 14.90 23.30
C THR A 61 -6.81 16.38 23.59
N ALA A 62 -8.05 16.70 23.95
CA ALA A 62 -8.45 18.06 24.32
C ALA A 62 -7.74 18.58 25.58
N SER A 63 -7.35 17.71 26.52
CA SER A 63 -6.57 18.09 27.71
C SER A 63 -5.10 18.41 27.40
N GLY A 64 -4.65 18.10 26.18
CA GLY A 64 -3.27 18.31 25.74
C GLY A 64 -2.38 17.07 25.88
N ASP A 65 -2.89 15.99 26.49
CA ASP A 65 -2.21 14.72 26.66
C ASP A 65 -2.15 13.93 25.34
N GLU A 66 -1.18 13.02 25.22
CA GLU A 66 -1.06 12.13 24.06
C GLU A 66 -1.68 10.77 24.37
N HIS A 67 -2.51 10.31 23.44
CA HIS A 67 -3.22 9.05 23.50
C HIS A 67 -2.77 8.12 22.37
N VAL A 68 -2.71 6.81 22.61
CA VAL A 68 -2.45 5.81 21.57
C VAL A 68 -3.68 4.94 21.40
N VAL A 69 -4.03 4.71 20.13
CA VAL A 69 -4.93 3.61 19.75
C VAL A 69 -4.23 2.67 18.78
N THR A 70 -4.60 1.40 18.82
CA THR A 70 -4.06 0.39 17.90
C THR A 70 -5.04 0.18 16.76
N ALA A 71 -4.66 0.53 15.53
CA ALA A 71 -5.38 0.13 14.33
C ALA A 71 -4.94 -1.27 13.87
N PHE A 72 -5.90 -2.12 13.51
CA PHE A 72 -5.65 -3.50 13.08
C PHE A 72 -6.45 -3.92 11.84
N GLY A 73 -7.28 -3.04 11.30
CA GLY A 73 -7.99 -3.29 10.04
C GLY A 73 -8.67 -2.04 9.49
N TYR A 74 -9.44 -2.21 8.44
CA TYR A 74 -10.15 -1.11 7.78
C TYR A 74 -11.38 -1.63 7.03
N THR A 75 -12.32 -0.74 6.73
CA THR A 75 -13.47 -1.00 5.87
C THR A 75 -13.24 -0.42 4.49
N HIS A 76 -13.65 -1.15 3.46
CA HIS A 76 -13.61 -0.69 2.07
C HIS A 76 -15.02 -0.41 1.59
N ASN A 77 -15.26 0.80 1.08
CA ASN A 77 -16.55 1.21 0.55
C ASN A 77 -16.46 1.44 -0.96
N PRO A 78 -16.91 0.48 -1.78
CA PRO A 78 -16.90 0.62 -3.24
C PRO A 78 -17.93 1.65 -3.75
N ASP A 79 -18.92 2.01 -2.92
CA ASP A 79 -20.01 2.93 -3.26
C ASP A 79 -19.73 4.38 -2.81
N GLU A 80 -18.51 4.68 -2.33
CA GLU A 80 -18.12 6.01 -1.89
C GLU A 80 -18.12 7.00 -3.07
N TRP A 81 -19.14 7.87 -3.11
CA TRP A 81 -19.30 8.86 -4.16
C TRP A 81 -18.12 9.82 -4.22
N ARG A 82 -17.53 10.21 -3.09
CA ARG A 82 -16.43 11.18 -3.04
C ARG A 82 -15.25 10.71 -3.89
N SER A 83 -14.92 9.42 -3.83
CA SER A 83 -13.81 8.85 -4.60
C SER A 83 -14.06 8.97 -6.10
N GLU A 84 -15.24 8.62 -6.57
CA GLU A 84 -15.59 8.70 -8.00
C GLU A 84 -15.85 10.14 -8.48
N GLY A 85 -16.57 10.91 -7.67
CA GLY A 85 -17.02 12.26 -7.95
C GLY A 85 -15.89 13.27 -7.95
N VAL A 86 -14.97 13.23 -6.98
CA VAL A 86 -13.78 14.09 -7.00
C VAL A 86 -12.98 13.86 -8.28
N ASN A 87 -12.84 12.60 -8.70
CA ASN A 87 -12.10 12.23 -9.91
C ASN A 87 -12.78 12.73 -11.19
N ALA A 88 -14.11 12.57 -11.28
CA ALA A 88 -14.87 12.98 -12.46
C ALA A 88 -15.02 14.51 -12.58
N TYR A 89 -15.27 15.21 -11.47
CA TYR A 89 -15.72 16.59 -11.47
C TYR A 89 -14.65 17.61 -11.10
N LEU A 90 -13.80 17.31 -10.12
CA LEU A 90 -12.85 18.32 -9.63
C LEU A 90 -11.60 18.40 -10.49
N ARG A 91 -11.36 17.41 -11.38
CA ARG A 91 -10.23 17.31 -12.34
C ARG A 91 -8.95 17.96 -11.82
N SER A 92 -8.71 17.81 -10.52
CA SER A 92 -7.56 18.39 -9.86
C SER A 92 -6.44 17.48 -10.32
N ALA A 93 -5.73 17.88 -11.38
CA ALA A 93 -4.69 17.07 -11.99
C ALA A 93 -3.79 16.61 -10.83
N PRO A 94 -3.83 15.32 -10.44
CA PRO A 94 -3.06 14.91 -9.29
C PRO A 94 -1.60 15.13 -9.67
N ILE A 95 -0.81 15.61 -8.71
CA ILE A 95 0.61 15.91 -8.90
C ILE A 95 1.36 14.67 -9.44
N VAL A 96 0.79 13.48 -9.23
CA VAL A 96 1.19 12.20 -9.84
C VAL A 96 -0.09 11.54 -10.40
N PRO A 97 -0.14 11.01 -11.65
CA PRO A 97 -1.39 10.59 -12.33
C PRO A 97 -2.00 9.28 -11.79
N TYR A 98 -2.28 9.22 -10.50
CA TYR A 98 -2.98 8.10 -9.86
C TYR A 98 -3.79 8.55 -8.64
N TYR A 99 -4.66 7.64 -8.20
CA TYR A 99 -5.43 7.74 -6.98
C TYR A 99 -5.03 6.62 -6.01
N PRO A 100 -4.72 6.93 -4.74
CA PRO A 100 -4.47 5.89 -3.77
C PRO A 100 -5.78 5.16 -3.45
N SER A 101 -5.71 3.84 -3.31
CA SER A 101 -6.84 2.99 -2.90
C SER A 101 -7.46 3.41 -1.56
N THR A 102 -6.74 4.18 -0.74
CA THR A 102 -7.26 4.77 0.50
C THR A 102 -8.42 5.73 0.33
N GLN A 103 -8.68 6.22 -0.89
CA GLN A 103 -9.88 7.02 -1.13
C GLN A 103 -11.17 6.22 -0.88
N TRP A 104 -11.14 4.90 -1.09
CA TRP A 104 -12.27 3.99 -0.82
C TRP A 104 -12.18 3.34 0.57
N VAL A 105 -11.48 3.96 1.52
CA VAL A 105 -11.43 3.51 2.92
C VAL A 105 -12.26 4.47 3.76
N ASP A 106 -13.31 3.96 4.40
CA ASP A 106 -14.19 4.79 5.22
C ASP A 106 -13.71 4.84 6.66
N HIS A 107 -13.41 3.66 7.24
CA HIS A 107 -13.09 3.49 8.64
C HIS A 107 -11.84 2.65 8.84
N PHE A 108 -11.13 2.93 9.92
CA PHE A 108 -10.11 2.06 10.51
C PHE A 108 -10.67 1.36 11.73
N LEU A 109 -10.42 0.06 11.83
CA LEU A 109 -10.77 -0.75 13.00
C LEU A 109 -9.68 -0.58 14.05
N VAL A 110 -10.08 -0.16 15.25
CA VAL A 110 -9.17 0.20 16.33
C VAL A 110 -9.49 -0.50 17.65
N HIS A 111 -8.46 -0.65 18.46
CA HIS A 111 -8.53 -0.95 19.88
C HIS A 111 -8.05 0.27 20.65
N ASP A 112 -8.87 0.72 21.58
CA ASP A 112 -8.61 1.86 22.47
C ASP A 112 -8.73 1.36 23.92
N ASP A 113 -7.75 1.69 24.75
CA ASP A 113 -7.68 1.25 26.14
C ASP A 113 -8.70 1.95 27.07
N ASN A 114 -9.22 3.12 26.67
CA ASN A 114 -10.23 3.86 27.43
C ASN A 114 -11.67 3.52 27.01
N VAL A 115 -11.92 3.29 25.71
CA VAL A 115 -13.29 3.03 25.22
C VAL A 115 -13.56 1.58 24.84
N GLY A 116 -12.52 0.78 24.60
CA GLY A 116 -12.62 -0.66 24.38
C GLY A 116 -12.16 -1.14 23.00
N PRO A 117 -12.29 -2.46 22.74
CA PRO A 117 -11.85 -3.07 21.51
C PRO A 117 -12.88 -2.95 20.37
N TYR A 118 -12.41 -3.11 19.13
CA TYR A 118 -13.24 -3.29 17.92
C TYR A 118 -14.13 -2.10 17.54
N TYR A 119 -13.70 -0.89 17.87
CA TYR A 119 -14.35 0.32 17.38
C TYR A 119 -13.87 0.69 15.98
N THR A 120 -14.64 1.53 15.30
CA THR A 120 -14.26 2.17 14.03
C THR A 120 -13.95 3.64 14.27
N ILE A 121 -12.86 4.14 13.69
CA ILE A 121 -12.61 5.57 13.52
C ILE A 121 -12.73 5.89 12.03
N ASP A 122 -13.62 6.79 11.65
CA ASP A 122 -13.76 7.24 10.28
C ASP A 122 -12.55 8.08 9.84
N THR A 123 -12.28 8.09 8.53
CA THR A 123 -11.14 8.84 7.97
C THR A 123 -11.23 10.33 8.22
N SER A 124 -12.41 10.94 8.20
CA SER A 124 -12.60 12.37 8.52
C SER A 124 -12.21 12.70 9.95
N THR A 125 -12.63 11.88 10.92
CA THR A 125 -12.22 12.04 12.32
C THR A 125 -10.70 11.99 12.46
N LEU A 126 -10.01 11.09 11.75
CA LEU A 126 -8.54 11.06 11.75
C LEU A 126 -7.89 12.28 11.07
N MET A 127 -8.59 12.99 10.18
CA MET A 127 -8.12 14.25 9.61
C MET A 127 -8.31 15.42 10.58
N ASP A 128 -9.35 15.37 11.42
CA ASP A 128 -9.66 16.39 12.42
C ASP A 128 -8.85 16.19 13.72
N LEU A 129 -8.47 14.94 14.01
CA LEU A 129 -7.59 14.61 15.12
C LEU A 129 -6.19 15.19 14.89
N LYS A 130 -5.60 15.72 15.96
CA LYS A 130 -4.20 16.17 15.98
C LYS A 130 -3.26 14.97 16.08
N VAL A 131 -3.24 14.14 15.03
CA VAL A 131 -2.36 12.99 14.90
C VAL A 131 -0.92 13.49 14.87
N SER A 132 -0.13 13.10 15.89
CA SER A 132 1.26 13.51 16.02
C SER A 132 2.18 12.47 15.39
N THR A 133 1.84 11.19 15.48
CA THR A 133 2.68 10.09 15.01
C THR A 133 1.84 8.86 14.65
N VAL A 134 2.23 8.15 13.60
CA VAL A 134 1.76 6.80 13.31
C VAL A 134 2.95 5.86 13.33
N ILE A 135 2.82 4.71 13.99
CA ILE A 135 3.86 3.68 14.05
C ILE A 135 3.33 2.42 13.39
N GLY A 136 3.82 2.10 12.19
CA GLY A 136 3.56 0.79 11.58
C GLY A 136 4.34 -0.28 12.32
N LEU A 137 3.68 -1.38 12.68
CA LEU A 137 4.36 -2.53 13.27
C LEU A 137 4.66 -3.50 12.12
N THR A 138 5.84 -3.42 11.51
CA THR A 138 6.19 -4.28 10.36
C THR A 138 7.19 -5.35 10.74
N PRO A 139 7.49 -6.30 9.85
CA PRO A 139 8.61 -7.21 10.08
C PRO A 139 9.99 -6.52 10.15
N PRO A 140 10.99 -7.15 10.79
CA PRO A 140 12.34 -6.60 11.02
C PRO A 140 13.09 -6.08 9.79
N ASP A 141 12.83 -6.68 8.64
CA ASP A 141 13.51 -6.44 7.36
C ASP A 141 12.94 -5.25 6.57
N VAL A 142 11.85 -4.65 7.03
CA VAL A 142 11.20 -3.53 6.33
C VAL A 142 11.79 -2.20 6.77
N ARG A 143 12.30 -1.42 5.82
CA ARG A 143 12.92 -0.10 6.07
C ARG A 143 12.29 1.04 5.28
N SER A 144 11.66 0.75 4.14
CA SER A 144 10.99 1.76 3.31
C SER A 144 9.58 2.11 3.77
N TYR A 145 9.20 3.38 3.53
CA TYR A 145 7.86 3.89 3.86
C TYR A 145 6.86 3.62 2.73
N PRO A 146 5.68 3.04 3.02
CA PRO A 146 4.73 2.61 1.99
C PRO A 146 4.26 3.74 1.07
N ALA A 147 4.03 4.95 1.60
CA ALA A 147 3.64 6.10 0.80
C ALA A 147 4.71 6.51 -0.24
N MET A 148 5.99 6.42 0.12
CA MET A 148 7.10 6.71 -0.80
C MET A 148 7.24 5.62 -1.85
N VAL A 149 7.05 4.37 -1.45
CA VAL A 149 7.03 3.22 -2.35
C VAL A 149 5.90 3.33 -3.39
N GLU A 150 4.70 3.73 -2.98
CA GLU A 150 3.59 3.91 -3.92
C GLU A 150 3.89 5.01 -4.95
N MET A 151 4.50 6.12 -4.51
CA MET A 151 4.96 7.18 -5.40
C MET A 151 6.05 6.68 -6.35
N ALA A 152 6.99 5.88 -5.86
CA ALA A 152 8.04 5.28 -6.67
C ALA A 152 7.47 4.37 -7.76
N ALA A 153 6.50 3.52 -7.39
CA ALA A 153 5.80 2.64 -8.32
C ALA A 153 5.02 3.43 -9.38
N ALA A 154 4.37 4.53 -8.99
CA ALA A 154 3.65 5.39 -9.94
C ALA A 154 4.57 6.01 -10.99
N GLU A 155 5.74 6.50 -10.56
CA GLU A 155 6.73 7.10 -11.48
C GLU A 155 7.35 6.03 -12.41
N ALA A 156 7.65 4.85 -11.88
CA ALA A 156 8.14 3.72 -12.67
C ALA A 156 7.12 3.23 -13.70
N LEU A 157 5.85 3.19 -13.32
CA LEU A 157 4.79 2.86 -14.25
C LEU A 157 4.72 3.91 -15.36
N LYS A 158 4.71 5.20 -15.01
CA LYS A 158 4.69 6.30 -15.97
C LYS A 158 5.85 6.25 -16.97
N SER A 159 7.07 5.91 -16.54
CA SER A 159 8.24 5.81 -17.42
C SER A 159 8.14 4.65 -18.43
N ILE A 160 7.47 3.56 -18.06
CA ILE A 160 7.27 2.37 -18.91
C ILE A 160 6.03 2.51 -19.80
N LEU A 161 4.99 3.24 -19.38
CA LEU A 161 3.73 3.36 -20.12
C LEU A 161 3.90 3.88 -21.56
N GLY A 162 4.89 4.74 -21.82
CA GLY A 162 5.21 5.21 -23.18
C GLY A 162 5.86 4.15 -24.08
N GLN A 163 6.35 3.05 -23.50
CA GLN A 163 7.04 1.95 -24.18
C GLN A 163 6.15 0.72 -24.35
N VAL A 164 4.94 0.73 -23.78
CA VAL A 164 4.00 -0.38 -23.86
C VAL A 164 3.52 -0.53 -25.31
N PRO A 165 3.57 -1.75 -25.89
CA PRO A 165 3.07 -1.99 -27.24
C PRO A 165 1.62 -1.52 -27.41
N ASP A 166 1.29 -1.02 -28.61
CA ASP A 166 -0.05 -0.55 -28.93
C ASP A 166 -1.06 -1.71 -28.82
N SER A 167 -1.76 -1.73 -27.69
CA SER A 167 -2.70 -2.77 -27.30
C SER A 167 -3.91 -2.11 -26.64
N VAL A 168 -5.00 -2.87 -26.48
CA VAL A 168 -6.21 -2.36 -25.79
C VAL A 168 -5.85 -1.88 -24.38
N TRP A 169 -4.98 -2.61 -23.68
CA TRP A 169 -4.54 -2.24 -22.33
C TRP A 169 -3.55 -1.08 -22.34
N GLY A 170 -2.56 -1.07 -23.23
CA GLY A 170 -1.63 0.05 -23.37
C GLY A 170 -2.36 1.39 -23.60
N ARG A 171 -3.30 1.42 -24.53
CA ARG A 171 -4.14 2.60 -24.79
C ARG A 171 -4.99 3.02 -23.60
N ARG A 172 -5.53 2.06 -22.84
CA ARG A 172 -6.32 2.37 -21.63
C ARG A 172 -5.45 2.91 -20.50
N LEU A 173 -4.29 2.32 -20.26
CA LEU A 173 -3.36 2.74 -19.20
C LEU A 173 -2.82 4.15 -19.44
N GLN A 174 -2.64 4.56 -20.69
CA GLN A 174 -2.23 5.93 -21.03
C GLN A 174 -3.37 6.95 -20.91
N ARG A 175 -4.64 6.51 -20.96
CA ARG A 175 -5.81 7.40 -21.03
C ARG A 175 -6.48 7.63 -19.68
N TYR A 176 -6.53 6.61 -18.83
CA TYR A 176 -7.31 6.64 -17.60
C TYR A 176 -6.41 6.76 -16.37
N PRO A 177 -6.82 7.54 -15.36
CA PRO A 177 -6.11 7.57 -14.10
C PRO A 177 -6.16 6.19 -13.45
N LEU A 178 -5.06 5.84 -12.79
CA LEU A 178 -4.90 4.53 -12.16
C LEU A 178 -5.23 4.60 -10.69
N ILE A 179 -5.75 3.51 -10.14
CA ILE A 179 -5.82 3.30 -8.70
C ILE A 179 -4.63 2.45 -8.29
N LEU A 180 -3.89 2.90 -7.28
CA LEU A 180 -2.77 2.16 -6.71
C LEU A 180 -3.10 1.58 -5.35
N ARG A 181 -2.68 0.35 -5.12
CA ARG A 181 -2.79 -0.34 -3.83
C ARG A 181 -1.46 -0.98 -3.47
N THR A 182 -0.81 -0.44 -2.46
CA THR A 182 0.50 -0.89 -1.99
C THR A 182 0.36 -1.84 -0.80
N THR A 183 0.95 -3.04 -0.89
CA THR A 183 0.99 -4.02 0.20
C THR A 183 2.35 -4.71 0.28
N LEU A 184 2.82 -5.03 1.48
CA LEU A 184 3.99 -5.85 1.75
C LEU A 184 3.62 -7.32 1.56
N ARG A 185 4.43 -8.05 0.81
CA ARG A 185 4.20 -9.46 0.50
C ARG A 185 5.48 -10.26 0.61
N SER A 186 5.32 -11.54 0.94
CA SER A 186 6.37 -12.52 0.76
C SER A 186 6.42 -13.02 -0.69
N ARG A 187 7.60 -13.47 -1.11
CA ARG A 187 7.79 -14.15 -2.39
C ARG A 187 6.93 -15.41 -2.49
N GLU A 188 6.78 -16.16 -1.41
CA GLU A 188 5.95 -17.37 -1.37
C GLU A 188 4.47 -17.07 -1.64
N GLU A 189 3.89 -16.10 -0.92
CA GLU A 189 2.50 -15.69 -1.11
C GLU A 189 2.25 -15.23 -2.55
N TYR A 190 3.16 -14.40 -3.08
CA TYR A 190 3.04 -13.87 -4.43
C TYR A 190 3.17 -14.97 -5.49
N ARG A 191 4.13 -15.89 -5.33
CA ARG A 191 4.28 -17.05 -6.23
C ARG A 191 3.03 -17.93 -6.22
N SER A 192 2.51 -18.23 -5.02
CA SER A 192 1.29 -19.02 -4.85
C SER A 192 0.10 -18.36 -5.54
N HIS A 193 -0.05 -17.04 -5.38
CA HIS A 193 -1.08 -16.28 -6.07
C HIS A 193 -0.94 -16.32 -7.59
N LEU A 194 0.25 -16.01 -8.13
CA LEU A 194 0.46 -16.02 -9.58
C LEU A 194 0.23 -17.39 -10.20
N LYS A 195 0.60 -18.48 -9.51
CA LYS A 195 0.35 -19.87 -9.96
C LYS A 195 -1.14 -20.18 -10.11
N ASN A 196 -1.96 -19.60 -9.24
CA ASN A 196 -3.41 -19.81 -9.24
C ASN A 196 -4.18 -18.71 -9.99
N LEU A 197 -3.47 -17.72 -10.52
CA LEU A 197 -4.07 -16.55 -11.14
C LEU A 197 -4.65 -16.92 -12.51
N VAL A 198 -5.90 -16.52 -12.72
CA VAL A 198 -6.62 -16.68 -13.99
C VAL A 198 -7.07 -15.30 -14.45
N GLY A 199 -6.63 -14.91 -15.65
CA GLY A 199 -7.06 -13.69 -16.29
C GLY A 199 -8.54 -13.77 -16.69
N TYR A 200 -9.19 -12.63 -16.85
CA TYR A 200 -10.59 -12.55 -17.29
C TYR A 200 -10.84 -13.25 -18.65
N ASP A 201 -9.82 -13.29 -19.51
CA ASP A 201 -9.81 -13.99 -20.79
C ASP A 201 -9.41 -15.47 -20.67
N THR A 202 -9.40 -16.03 -19.46
CA THR A 202 -8.95 -17.38 -19.10
C THR A 202 -7.45 -17.65 -19.23
N SER A 203 -6.65 -16.65 -19.59
CA SER A 203 -5.20 -16.77 -19.66
C SER A 203 -4.57 -17.06 -18.29
N ARG A 204 -3.43 -17.75 -18.29
CA ARG A 204 -2.70 -18.17 -17.09
C ARG A 204 -1.20 -18.08 -17.33
N LEU A 205 -0.44 -17.94 -16.25
CA LEU A 205 1.01 -18.09 -16.31
C LEU A 205 1.39 -19.57 -16.31
N THR A 206 2.36 -19.92 -17.15
CA THR A 206 3.02 -21.22 -17.15
C THR A 206 4.07 -21.31 -16.04
N PRO A 207 4.45 -22.52 -15.59
CA PRO A 207 5.52 -22.68 -14.60
C PRO A 207 6.83 -22.00 -15.00
N ASP A 208 7.19 -22.04 -16.28
CA ASP A 208 8.42 -21.44 -16.80
C ASP A 208 8.38 -19.91 -16.76
N GLU A 209 7.21 -19.31 -17.03
CA GLU A 209 6.98 -17.88 -16.91
C GLU A 209 7.05 -17.36 -15.46
N LEU A 210 6.96 -18.23 -14.46
CA LEU A 210 7.06 -17.85 -13.04
C LEU A 210 8.50 -17.82 -12.51
N THR A 211 9.49 -18.26 -13.30
CA THR A 211 10.89 -18.36 -12.86
C THR A 211 11.51 -17.04 -12.43
N TRP A 212 11.03 -15.89 -12.93
CA TRP A 212 11.54 -14.59 -12.50
C TRP A 212 11.18 -14.26 -11.04
N VAL A 213 10.09 -14.82 -10.52
CA VAL A 213 9.66 -14.64 -9.12
C VAL A 213 10.73 -15.17 -8.16
N ASP A 214 11.48 -16.19 -8.58
CA ASP A 214 12.58 -16.77 -7.78
C ASP A 214 13.75 -15.79 -7.58
N THR A 215 13.86 -14.77 -8.42
CA THR A 215 14.88 -13.72 -8.30
C THR A 215 14.49 -12.59 -7.36
N LEU A 216 13.23 -12.54 -6.91
CA LEU A 216 12.77 -11.54 -5.96
C LEU A 216 13.33 -11.80 -4.56
N PRO A 217 13.52 -10.75 -3.74
CA PRO A 217 13.81 -10.90 -2.32
C PRO A 217 12.66 -11.60 -1.60
N GLU A 218 12.93 -12.08 -0.39
CA GLU A 218 11.93 -12.81 0.40
C GLU A 218 10.70 -11.96 0.71
N LYS A 219 10.90 -10.66 0.93
CA LYS A 219 9.81 -9.67 1.03
C LYS A 219 10.05 -8.49 0.12
N PHE A 220 8.96 -7.94 -0.36
CA PHE A 220 8.92 -6.75 -1.20
C PHE A 220 7.60 -6.03 -0.99
N TRP A 221 7.58 -4.76 -1.35
CA TRP A 221 6.33 -4.06 -1.56
C TRP A 221 5.81 -4.35 -2.96
N MET A 222 4.51 -4.61 -3.04
CA MET A 222 3.77 -4.80 -4.28
C MET A 222 2.73 -3.70 -4.38
N THR A 223 2.87 -2.86 -5.40
CA THR A 223 1.90 -1.83 -5.75
C THR A 223 1.08 -2.30 -6.94
N GLU A 224 -0.12 -2.81 -6.66
CA GLU A 224 -1.07 -3.19 -7.69
C GLU A 224 -1.70 -1.94 -8.31
N PHE A 225 -1.90 -1.97 -9.62
CA PHE A 225 -2.58 -0.89 -10.34
C PHE A 225 -3.78 -1.38 -11.13
N THR A 226 -4.81 -0.53 -11.18
CA THR A 226 -6.07 -0.85 -11.85
C THR A 226 -6.84 0.42 -12.27
N PHE A 227 -8.03 0.25 -12.83
CA PHE A 227 -8.99 1.34 -13.07
C PHE A 227 -10.12 1.29 -12.05
N SER A 228 -10.80 2.41 -11.81
CA SER A 228 -11.95 2.49 -10.88
C SER A 228 -12.99 1.38 -11.07
N PRO A 229 -13.52 1.13 -12.29
CA PRO A 229 -14.54 0.09 -12.47
C PRO A 229 -14.05 -1.33 -12.13
N LEU A 230 -12.76 -1.59 -12.33
CA LEU A 230 -12.14 -2.88 -11.99
C LEU A 230 -11.85 -3.00 -10.49
N PHE A 231 -11.56 -1.88 -9.84
CA PHE A 231 -11.29 -1.80 -8.41
C PHE A 231 -12.56 -2.04 -7.60
N THR A 232 -13.61 -1.25 -7.85
CA THR A 232 -14.84 -1.26 -7.05
C THR A 232 -15.73 -2.45 -7.39
N GLY A 233 -15.92 -2.75 -8.68
CA GLY A 233 -16.81 -3.82 -9.13
C GLY A 233 -16.22 -5.22 -9.01
N ASN A 234 -15.00 -5.40 -9.52
CA ASN A 234 -14.43 -6.74 -9.74
C ASN A 234 -13.28 -7.11 -8.80
N ARG A 235 -12.83 -6.18 -7.93
CA ARG A 235 -11.63 -6.33 -7.09
C ARG A 235 -10.43 -6.90 -7.87
N SER A 236 -10.25 -6.39 -9.09
CA SER A 236 -9.29 -6.89 -10.06
C SER A 236 -8.21 -5.85 -10.34
N LYS A 237 -7.02 -6.33 -10.70
CA LYS A 237 -5.86 -5.55 -11.10
C LYS A 237 -5.49 -5.79 -12.54
N LEU A 238 -4.78 -4.83 -13.13
CA LEU A 238 -4.17 -4.97 -14.45
C LEU A 238 -2.75 -5.52 -14.33
N GLY A 239 -2.07 -5.15 -13.27
CA GLY A 239 -0.67 -5.46 -13.05
C GLY A 239 -0.20 -4.98 -11.70
N GLU A 240 1.11 -5.08 -11.50
CA GLU A 240 1.76 -4.62 -10.29
C GLU A 240 3.19 -4.14 -10.56
N VAL A 241 3.66 -3.25 -9.71
CA VAL A 241 5.07 -2.88 -9.59
C VAL A 241 5.60 -3.50 -8.30
N ILE A 242 6.73 -4.19 -8.39
CA ILE A 242 7.43 -4.76 -7.25
C ILE A 242 8.61 -3.85 -6.90
N THR A 243 8.70 -3.45 -5.64
CA THR A 243 9.79 -2.60 -5.13
C THR A 243 10.43 -3.17 -3.87
N SER A 244 11.69 -2.82 -3.64
CA SER A 244 12.46 -3.24 -2.47
C SER A 244 11.86 -2.74 -1.14
N VAL A 245 12.06 -3.51 -0.06
CA VAL A 245 11.76 -3.09 1.31
C VAL A 245 12.86 -2.23 1.94
N GLU A 246 14.01 -2.11 1.28
CA GLU A 246 15.16 -1.32 1.75
C GLU A 246 14.90 0.20 1.61
N GLU A 247 15.58 0.99 2.44
CA GLU A 247 15.65 2.44 2.28
C GLU A 247 16.32 2.84 0.97
N PHE A 248 16.00 4.04 0.47
CA PHE A 248 16.48 4.51 -0.82
C PHE A 248 16.58 6.02 -0.90
N ASP A 249 17.60 6.46 -1.64
CA ASP A 249 17.80 7.86 -2.00
C ASP A 249 17.11 8.21 -3.32
N SER A 250 16.86 7.22 -4.19
CA SER A 250 16.31 7.41 -5.53
C SER A 250 15.23 6.38 -5.88
N VAL A 251 14.13 6.87 -6.49
CA VAL A 251 12.97 6.06 -6.92
C VAL A 251 13.33 4.96 -7.94
N PRO A 252 14.14 5.23 -8.99
CA PRO A 252 14.48 4.23 -10.01
C PRO A 252 15.19 2.97 -9.49
N ASP A 253 15.90 3.07 -8.39
CA ASP A 253 16.72 1.97 -7.85
C ASP A 253 15.92 0.96 -7.03
N GLN A 254 14.68 1.32 -6.69
CA GLN A 254 13.78 0.51 -5.87
C GLN A 254 13.02 -0.55 -6.65
N VAL A 255 12.73 -0.29 -7.91
CA VAL A 255 11.87 -1.15 -8.72
C VAL A 255 12.64 -2.41 -9.07
N LEU A 256 12.03 -3.56 -8.77
CA LEU A 256 12.58 -4.89 -9.05
C LEU A 256 11.93 -5.50 -10.30
N SER A 257 10.65 -5.25 -10.48
CA SER A 257 9.91 -5.66 -11.68
C SER A 257 8.62 -4.88 -11.83
N LEU A 258 8.09 -4.86 -13.05
CA LEU A 258 6.76 -4.34 -13.36
C LEU A 258 6.04 -5.35 -14.26
N ARG A 259 4.87 -5.84 -13.84
CA ARG A 259 4.02 -6.71 -14.65
C ARG A 259 2.87 -5.91 -15.26
N LEU A 260 2.69 -6.08 -16.56
CA LEU A 260 1.53 -5.62 -17.34
C LEU A 260 0.77 -6.82 -17.89
N PRO A 261 -0.46 -6.62 -18.41
CA PRO A 261 -1.11 -7.64 -19.21
C PRO A 261 -0.21 -8.03 -20.39
N GLY A 262 0.22 -9.29 -20.42
CA GLY A 262 1.01 -9.88 -21.49
C GLY A 262 2.52 -9.71 -21.38
N ALA A 263 3.04 -9.07 -20.33
CA ALA A 263 4.48 -8.88 -20.18
C ALA A 263 4.93 -8.63 -18.73
N VAL A 264 6.18 -8.99 -18.42
CA VAL A 264 6.90 -8.51 -17.25
C VAL A 264 8.21 -7.85 -17.66
N TYR A 265 8.49 -6.72 -17.02
CA TYR A 265 9.65 -5.87 -17.20
C TYR A 265 10.52 -6.06 -15.96
N LEU A 266 11.74 -6.57 -16.12
CA LEU A 266 12.67 -6.80 -15.02
C LEU A 266 13.71 -5.68 -14.97
N THR A 267 13.98 -5.17 -13.77
CA THR A 267 14.88 -4.04 -13.55
C THR A 267 16.05 -4.46 -12.64
N ARG A 268 17.25 -3.92 -12.86
CA ARG A 268 18.36 -3.97 -11.89
C ARG A 268 18.92 -2.56 -11.66
N GLY A 269 18.05 -1.63 -11.29
CA GLY A 269 18.39 -0.24 -10.97
C GLY A 269 18.46 0.71 -12.17
N SER A 270 18.38 2.03 -11.89
CA SER A 270 18.35 3.18 -12.83
C SER A 270 17.13 3.36 -13.76
N GLY A 271 16.03 2.65 -13.53
CA GLY A 271 14.70 3.06 -14.05
C GLY A 271 14.33 2.64 -15.48
N MET A 272 15.19 1.89 -16.18
CA MET A 272 14.85 1.25 -17.45
C MET A 272 14.81 -0.28 -17.31
N PRO A 273 13.89 -0.97 -17.99
CA PRO A 273 13.84 -2.42 -17.98
C PRO A 273 15.07 -3.01 -18.65
N LEU A 274 15.72 -3.96 -17.98
CA LEU A 274 16.87 -4.70 -18.51
C LEU A 274 16.45 -5.91 -19.34
N ASP A 275 15.27 -6.46 -19.05
CA ASP A 275 14.70 -7.61 -19.74
C ASP A 275 13.18 -7.46 -19.82
N ILE A 276 12.62 -7.86 -20.94
CA ILE A 276 11.17 -7.88 -21.17
C ILE A 276 10.79 -9.30 -21.53
N ARG A 277 9.96 -9.92 -20.71
CA ARG A 277 9.44 -11.26 -20.95
C ARG A 277 7.98 -11.17 -21.33
N VAL A 278 7.63 -11.75 -22.47
CA VAL A 278 6.23 -11.91 -22.88
C VAL A 278 5.59 -12.97 -22.00
N LEU A 279 4.37 -12.69 -21.55
CA LEU A 279 3.59 -13.57 -20.68
C LEU A 279 2.27 -13.95 -21.36
N GLN A 280 1.80 -15.17 -21.11
CA GLN A 280 0.48 -15.60 -21.55
C GLN A 280 -0.66 -14.87 -20.85
N LEU A 281 -0.48 -14.46 -19.57
CA LEU A 281 -1.48 -13.73 -18.81
C LEU A 281 -1.68 -12.31 -19.37
N ALA A 282 -2.68 -12.14 -20.24
CA ALA A 282 -2.85 -10.96 -21.10
C ALA A 282 -4.06 -10.08 -20.76
N SER A 283 -4.72 -10.33 -19.62
CA SER A 283 -5.87 -9.58 -19.15
C SER A 283 -5.75 -9.18 -17.67
N HIS A 284 -6.73 -8.42 -17.20
CA HIS A 284 -6.88 -8.16 -15.77
C HIS A 284 -7.18 -9.46 -15.02
N ALA A 285 -6.79 -9.50 -13.76
CA ALA A 285 -6.93 -10.67 -12.90
C ALA A 285 -7.25 -10.24 -11.46
N PRO A 286 -7.74 -11.16 -10.60
CA PRO A 286 -8.01 -10.86 -9.20
C PRO A 286 -6.80 -10.25 -8.47
N MET A 287 -7.07 -9.32 -7.54
CA MET A 287 -6.05 -8.78 -6.65
C MET A 287 -5.55 -9.82 -5.65
N LEU A 288 -4.30 -9.68 -5.21
CA LEU A 288 -3.76 -10.46 -4.09
C LEU A 288 -4.31 -9.92 -2.78
N LEU A 289 -5.32 -10.56 -2.22
CA LEU A 289 -5.83 -10.23 -0.90
C LEU A 289 -4.95 -10.87 0.17
N ALA A 290 -4.82 -10.21 1.34
CA ALA A 290 -4.23 -10.89 2.49
C ALA A 290 -5.05 -12.14 2.78
N ALA A 291 -4.37 -13.25 3.08
CA ALA A 291 -5.07 -14.44 3.55
C ALA A 291 -5.93 -14.05 4.75
N ALA A 292 -7.19 -14.51 4.78
CA ALA A 292 -7.94 -14.49 6.02
C ALA A 292 -7.09 -15.25 7.04
N GLN A 293 -6.68 -14.59 8.13
CA GLN A 293 -6.03 -15.29 9.23
C GLN A 293 -7.07 -16.30 9.74
N SER A 294 -6.86 -17.57 9.40
CA SER A 294 -7.68 -18.70 9.81
C SER A 294 -7.44 -19.05 11.26
#